data_AF-A0A973FJC8-F1
#
_entry.id   AF-A0A973FJC8-F1
#
_cell.length_a   1.000
_cell.length_b   1.000
_cell.length_c   1.000
_cell.angle_alpha   90.00
_cell.angle_beta   90.00
_cell.angle_gamma   90.00
#
_symmetry.space_group_name_H-M   'P 1'
#
loop_
_entity.id
_entity.type
_entity.pdbx_description
1 polymer ?
#
loop_
_entity_poly.entity_id
_entity_poly.type
_entity_poly.pdbx_seq_one_letter_code
_entity_poly.pdbx_strand_id
1 'polypeptide(L)' 'LKDVEIEGNVVILSNRGDRFTTNRLKYSDGDKKIYTEDPVTLSNPRFEVKGKGMILLLKSEHVTMAGGIRARIQ' A
#
# COMPACT_ATOMS: atom_id res chain seq x y z
N LEU A 1 -4.03 -11.63 19.67
CA LEU A 1 -3.59 -11.26 18.31
C LEU A 1 -2.87 -9.91 18.40
N LYS A 2 -1.94 -9.60 17.49
CA LYS A 2 -1.03 -8.46 17.63
C LYS A 2 -1.04 -7.60 16.37
N ASP A 3 -1.09 -6.29 16.58
CA ASP A 3 -0.78 -5.31 15.55
C ASP A 3 0.72 -5.38 15.21
N VAL A 4 1.06 -5.03 13.97
CA VAL A 4 2.44 -5.08 13.46
C VAL A 4 2.80 -3.75 12.83
N GLU A 5 4.01 -3.29 13.08
CA GLU A 5 4.62 -2.15 12.40
C GLU A 5 5.91 -2.62 11.70
N ILE A 6 6.06 -2.21 10.45
CA ILE A 6 7.22 -2.52 9.62
C ILE A 6 7.79 -1.19 9.11
N GLU A 7 9.08 -0.99 9.28
CA GLU A 7 9.78 0.24 8.91
C GLU A 7 11.02 -0.06 8.08
N GLY A 8 11.37 0.89 7.21
CA GLY A 8 12.54 0.84 6.33
C GLY A 8 12.28 0.02 5.07
N ASN A 9 12.33 0.68 3.89
CA ASN A 9 12.27 0.03 2.56
C ASN A 9 11.19 -1.05 2.45
N VAL A 10 9.96 -0.75 2.89
CA VAL A 10 8.86 -1.71 2.89
C VAL A 10 8.39 -1.96 1.46
N VAL A 11 8.23 -3.23 1.14
CA VAL A 11 7.76 -3.70 -0.18
C VAL A 11 6.64 -4.72 0.02
N ILE A 12 5.51 -4.50 -0.66
CA ILE A 12 4.41 -5.46 -0.74
C ILE A 12 4.30 -5.94 -2.19
N LEU A 13 4.20 -7.26 -2.37
CA LEU A 13 4.05 -7.89 -3.68
C LEU A 13 2.67 -8.55 -3.75
N SER A 14 1.93 -8.29 -4.82
CA SER A 14 0.69 -9.02 -5.12
C SER A 14 0.98 -10.22 -6.01
N ASN A 15 0.15 -11.25 -5.91
CA ASN A 15 0.16 -12.40 -6.84
C ASN A 15 -0.20 -12.01 -8.29
N ARG A 16 -0.72 -10.80 -8.52
CA ARG A 16 -1.05 -10.25 -9.85
C ARG A 16 0.11 -9.49 -10.49
N GLY A 17 1.25 -9.41 -9.80
CA GLY A 17 2.46 -8.73 -10.28
C GLY A 17 2.53 -7.24 -9.92
N ASP A 18 1.69 -6.76 -8.99
CA ASP A 18 1.77 -5.39 -8.50
C ASP A 18 2.80 -5.28 -7.38
N ARG A 19 3.49 -4.14 -7.33
CA ARG A 19 4.46 -3.79 -6.31
C ARG A 19 4.07 -2.49 -5.63
N PHE A 20 3.93 -2.53 -4.31
CA PHE A 20 3.80 -1.34 -3.47
C PHE A 20 5.10 -1.09 -2.72
N THR A 21 5.55 0.16 -2.66
CA THR A 21 6.71 0.57 -1.85
C THR A 21 6.36 1.74 -0.94
N THR A 22 6.87 1.71 0.28
CA THR A 22 6.74 2.80 1.27
C THR A 22 7.85 2.69 2.32
N ASN A 23 7.98 3.69 3.20
CA ASN A 23 8.97 3.66 4.28
C ASN A 23 8.45 2.97 5.54
N ARG A 24 7.13 2.97 5.75
CA ARG A 24 6.51 2.40 6.94
C ARG A 24 5.13 1.86 6.64
N LEU A 25 4.76 0.79 7.31
CA LEU A 25 3.50 0.10 7.14
C LEU A 25 3.00 -0.40 8.49
N LYS A 26 1.70 -0.24 8.73
CA LYS A 26 1.02 -0.75 9.92
C LYS A 26 -0.02 -1.78 9.52
N TYR A 27 -0.10 -2.85 10.29
CA TYR A 27 -1.16 -3.85 10.22
C TYR A 27 -1.98 -3.77 11.50
N SER A 28 -3.29 -3.64 11.35
CA SER A 28 -4.25 -3.76 12.44
C SER A 28 -4.96 -5.10 12.36
N ASP A 29 -4.82 -5.92 13.39
CA ASP A 29 -5.53 -7.18 13.47
C ASP A 29 -7.04 -6.96 13.70
N GLY A 30 -7.41 -5.99 14.53
CA GLY A 30 -8.81 -5.66 14.83
C GLY A 30 -9.58 -5.24 13.57
N ASP A 31 -8.99 -4.36 12.76
CA ASP A 31 -9.63 -3.84 11.55
C ASP A 31 -9.38 -4.72 10.32
N LYS A 32 -8.49 -5.72 10.42
CA LYS A 32 -8.01 -6.53 9.29
C LYS A 32 -7.58 -5.67 8.10
N LYS A 33 -6.76 -4.65 8.38
CA LYS A 33 -6.27 -3.70 7.38
C LYS A 33 -4.75 -3.51 7.47
N ILE A 34 -4.17 -3.22 6.32
CA ILE A 34 -2.82 -2.70 6.17
C ILE A 34 -2.95 -1.21 5.85
N TYR A 35 -2.18 -0.35 6.49
CA TYR A 35 -2.26 1.08 6.25
C TYR A 35 -0.93 1.81 6.46
N THR A 36 -0.83 2.97 5.83
CA THR A 36 0.27 3.92 6.04
C THR A 36 -0.24 5.33 5.75
N GLU A 37 0.42 6.33 6.34
CA GLU A 37 0.24 7.76 6.03
C GLU A 37 1.42 8.31 5.20
N ASP A 38 2.45 7.48 5.01
CA ASP A 38 3.66 7.83 4.30
C ASP A 38 3.43 7.84 2.78
N PRO A 39 4.36 8.38 1.98
CA PRO A 39 4.34 8.22 0.54
C PRO A 39 4.32 6.74 0.14
N VAL A 40 3.52 6.44 -0.89
CA VAL A 40 3.38 5.09 -1.46
C VAL A 40 3.55 5.16 -2.97
N THR A 41 4.29 4.22 -3.53
CA THR A 41 4.30 3.96 -4.98
C THR A 41 3.69 2.60 -5.24
N LEU A 42 2.66 2.56 -6.08
CA LEU A 42 2.11 1.36 -6.68
C LEU A 42 2.59 1.27 -8.13
N SER A 43 3.15 0.14 -8.53
CA SER A 43 3.67 -0.04 -9.89
C SER A 43 3.46 -1.45 -10.40
N ASN A 44 3.25 -1.56 -11.72
CA ASN A 44 3.38 -2.77 -12.51
C ASN A 44 3.81 -2.37 -13.94
N PRO A 45 4.00 -3.32 -14.89
CA PRO A 45 4.44 -2.96 -16.24
C PRO A 45 3.51 -2.04 -17.03
N ARG A 46 2.23 -1.91 -16.65
CA ARG A 46 1.22 -1.13 -17.37
C ARG A 46 1.05 0.29 -16.80
N PHE A 47 1.33 0.50 -15.52
CA PHE A 47 1.13 1.78 -14.88
C PHE A 47 2.00 1.99 -13.64
N GLU A 48 2.12 3.26 -13.25
CA GLU A 48 2.69 3.71 -11.99
C GLU A 48 1.74 4.71 -11.34
N VAL A 49 1.43 4.52 -10.06
CA VAL A 49 0.68 5.48 -9.26
C VAL A 49 1.48 5.86 -8.02
N LYS A 50 1.62 7.16 -7.79
CA LYS A 50 2.25 7.72 -6.59
C LYS A 50 1.19 8.47 -5.80
N GLY A 51 1.26 8.35 -4.48
CA GLY A 51 0.35 9.04 -3.58
C GLY A 51 0.92 9.13 -2.18
N LYS A 52 0.16 9.76 -1.28
CA LYS A 52 0.41 9.79 0.15
C LYS A 52 -0.73 9.09 0.87
N GLY A 53 -0.36 8.17 1.75
CA GLY A 53 -1.27 7.37 2.52
C GLY A 53 -1.97 6.28 1.69
N MET A 54 -2.16 5.13 2.32
CA MET A 54 -2.81 3.96 1.71
C MET A 54 -3.54 3.17 2.79
N ILE A 55 -4.67 2.59 2.42
CA ILE A 55 -5.38 1.56 3.19
C ILE A 55 -5.65 0.37 2.25
N LEU A 56 -5.23 -0.83 2.66
CA LEU A 56 -5.60 -2.10 2.05
C LEU A 56 -6.47 -2.88 3.03
N LEU A 57 -7.74 -3.10 2.67
CA LEU A 57 -8.67 -3.94 3.41
C LEU A 57 -8.45 -5.40 3.01
N LEU A 58 -8.00 -6.23 3.95
CA LEU A 58 -7.60 -7.61 3.63
C LEU A 58 -8.78 -8.52 3.25
N LYS A 59 -9.97 -8.25 3.79
CA LYS A 59 -11.17 -9.07 3.51
C LYS A 59 -11.70 -8.88 2.10
N SER A 60 -11.59 -7.68 1.55
CA SER A 60 -12.12 -7.34 0.22
C SER A 60 -11.05 -7.12 -0.83
N GLU A 61 -9.78 -7.19 -0.45
CA GLU A 61 -8.63 -6.84 -1.30
C GLU A 61 -8.74 -5.44 -1.93
N HIS A 62 -9.44 -4.52 -1.27
CA HIS A 62 -9.63 -3.15 -1.75
C HIS A 62 -8.51 -2.26 -1.25
N VAL A 63 -7.87 -1.56 -2.20
CA VAL A 63 -6.84 -0.56 -1.93
C VAL A 63 -7.41 0.83 -2.18
N THR A 64 -7.23 1.72 -1.20
CA THR A 64 -7.51 3.15 -1.31
C THR A 64 -6.21 3.92 -1.06
N MET A 65 -5.91 4.91 -1.90
CA MET A 65 -4.87 5.90 -1.63
C MET A 65 -5.50 7.23 -1.23
N ALA A 66 -4.96 7.86 -0.19
CA ALA A 66 -5.67 8.94 0.50
C ALA A 66 -5.54 10.30 -0.19
N GLY A 67 -4.38 10.63 -0.77
CA GLY A 67 -4.22 11.94 -1.41
C GLY A 67 -2.91 12.13 -2.16
N GLY A 68 -2.78 13.28 -2.83
CA GLY A 68 -1.57 13.61 -3.61
C GLY A 68 -1.33 12.66 -4.79
N ILE A 69 -2.42 12.20 -5.42
CA ILE A 69 -2.35 11.14 -6.42
C ILE A 69 -1.80 11.67 -7.75
N ARG A 70 -0.76 11.01 -8.26
CA ARG A 70 -0.28 11.13 -9.64
C ARG A 70 -0.22 9.75 -10.26
N ALA A 71 -0.95 9.55 -11.35
CA ALA A 71 -0.97 8.31 -12.11
C ALA A 71 -0.33 8.51 -13.48
N ARG A 72 0.41 7.49 -13.93
CA ARG A 72 0.96 7.40 -15.28
C ARG A 72 0.64 6.02 -15.84
N ILE A 73 0.02 6.00 -17.01
CA ILE A 73 -0.24 4.80 -17.80
C ILE A 73 0.86 4.74 -18.87
N GLN A 74 1.39 3.54 -19.17
CA GLN A 74 2.36 3.33 -20.24
C GLN A 74 1.68 3.20 -21.61
#